data_AF-A0A453ERX7-F1
#
_entry.id   AF-A0A453ERX7-F1
#
_cell.length_a   1.000
_cell.length_b   1.000
_cell.length_c   1.000
_cell.angle_alpha   90.00
_cell.angle_beta   90.00
_cell.angle_gamma   90.00
#
_symmetry.space_group_name_H-M   'P 1'
#
loop_
_entity.id
_entity.type
_entity.pdbx_description
1 polymer ?
#
loop_
_entity_poly.entity_id
_entity_poly.type
_entity_poly.pdbx_seq_one_letter_code
_entity_poly.pdbx_strand_id
1 'polypeptide(L)'
;FALQVKELLVLSDNAFSREQVLSTEKSILNKLQWNLTVPTVYVFLLRYAKAAMGDKELENMAFFYAELALVDYSMLVYSPSVTAAAAVYTARCTLNMSPGWSDILEHHTGLGESQLMQCARRLASLHSTAAGSSKQKVVYNKYANPKLGAVSLYSPAKRLAI
;
A
#
# COMPACT_ATOMS: atom_id res chain seq x y z
N PHE A 1 -3.38 20.13 -2.16
CA PHE A 1 -3.18 20.84 -3.44
C PHE A 1 -3.66 19.94 -4.57
N ALA A 2 -4.58 20.42 -5.41
CA ALA A 2 -4.99 19.72 -6.63
C ALA A 2 -4.16 20.27 -7.80
N LEU A 3 -3.60 19.38 -8.63
CA LEU A 3 -2.83 19.78 -9.81
C LEU A 3 -3.75 20.48 -10.82
N GLN A 4 -3.27 21.55 -11.43
CA GLN A 4 -3.94 22.18 -12.55
C GLN A 4 -3.72 21.37 -13.84
N VAL A 5 -4.63 21.48 -14.80
CA VAL A 5 -4.48 20.80 -16.11
C VAL A 5 -3.13 21.13 -16.76
N LYS A 6 -2.66 22.37 -16.66
CA LYS A 6 -1.35 22.77 -17.19
C LYS A 6 -0.20 21.98 -16.57
N GLU A 7 -0.26 21.67 -15.28
CA GLU A 7 0.77 20.89 -14.59
C GLU A 7 0.73 19.42 -15.02
N LEU A 8 -0.47 18.85 -15.23
CA LEU A 8 -0.62 17.50 -15.79
C LEU A 8 -0.03 17.39 -17.20
N LEU A 9 -0.22 18.42 -18.04
CA LEU A 9 0.38 18.47 -19.38
C LEU A 9 1.91 18.46 -19.30
N VAL A 10 2.49 19.30 -18.44
CA VAL A 10 3.95 19.33 -18.22
C VAL A 10 4.48 18.00 -17.69
N LEU A 11 3.79 17.37 -16.74
CA LEU A 11 4.17 16.05 -16.21
C LEU A 11 4.12 14.94 -17.27
N SER A 12 3.25 15.08 -18.26
CA SER A 12 3.12 14.16 -19.39
C SER A 12 4.05 14.49 -20.57
N ASP A 13 5.03 15.39 -20.39
CA ASP A 13 5.90 15.92 -21.45
C ASP A 13 5.11 16.48 -22.66
N ASN A 14 3.97 17.13 -22.37
CA ASN A 14 3.01 17.63 -23.34
C ASN A 14 2.56 16.60 -24.40
N ALA A 15 2.57 15.30 -24.06
CA ALA A 15 2.11 14.23 -24.93
C ALA A 15 0.61 14.31 -25.25
N PHE A 16 -0.16 15.08 -24.47
CA PHE A 16 -1.59 15.28 -24.63
C PHE A 16 -1.94 16.75 -24.79
N SER A 17 -3.04 17.05 -25.48
CA SER A 17 -3.64 18.39 -25.49
C SER A 17 -4.53 18.60 -24.25
N ARG A 18 -4.80 19.87 -23.93
CA ARG A 18 -5.74 20.23 -22.86
C ARG A 18 -7.12 19.60 -23.08
N GLU A 19 -7.59 19.61 -24.31
CA GLU A 19 -8.90 19.08 -24.72
C GLU A 19 -8.95 17.56 -24.54
N GLN A 20 -7.85 16.85 -24.84
CA GLN A 20 -7.75 15.41 -24.61
C GLN A 20 -7.84 15.05 -23.13
N VAL A 21 -7.14 15.80 -22.26
CA VAL A 21 -7.20 15.60 -20.80
C VAL A 21 -8.62 15.82 -20.28
N LEU A 22 -9.25 16.93 -20.63
CA LEU A 22 -10.62 17.26 -20.18
C LEU A 22 -11.67 16.29 -20.71
N SER A 23 -11.55 15.86 -21.97
CA SER A 23 -12.43 14.87 -22.57
C SER A 23 -12.31 13.51 -21.85
N THR A 24 -11.08 13.10 -21.52
CA THR A 24 -10.81 11.87 -20.79
C THR A 24 -11.32 11.93 -19.36
N GLU A 25 -11.09 13.04 -18.66
CA GLU A 25 -11.63 13.29 -17.31
C GLU A 25 -13.16 13.11 -17.31
N LYS A 26 -13.87 13.80 -18.22
CA LYS A 26 -15.32 13.66 -18.35
C LYS A 26 -15.75 12.22 -18.66
N SER A 27 -15.01 11.51 -19.51
CA SER A 27 -15.27 10.11 -19.83
C SER A 27 -15.14 9.21 -18.60
N ILE A 28 -14.07 9.37 -17.81
CA ILE A 28 -13.84 8.63 -16.57
C ILE A 28 -14.96 8.91 -15.56
N LEU A 29 -15.31 10.18 -15.33
CA LEU A 29 -16.39 10.57 -14.41
C LEU A 29 -17.73 9.94 -14.80
N ASN A 30 -18.06 9.96 -16.09
CA ASN A 30 -19.28 9.35 -16.60
C ASN A 30 -19.28 7.82 -16.44
N LYS A 31 -18.14 7.16 -16.70
CA LYS A 31 -18.00 5.70 -16.52
C LYS A 31 -18.12 5.28 -15.06
N LEU A 32 -17.61 6.08 -14.14
CA LEU A 32 -17.76 5.88 -12.69
C LEU A 32 -19.13 6.34 -12.16
N GLN A 33 -20.00 6.89 -13.02
CA GLN A 33 -21.29 7.45 -12.64
C GLN A 33 -21.16 8.48 -11.50
N TRP A 34 -20.08 9.26 -11.52
CA TRP A 34 -19.73 10.25 -10.50
C TRP A 34 -19.54 9.68 -9.08
N ASN A 35 -19.42 8.36 -8.94
CA ASN A 35 -19.09 7.70 -7.67
C ASN A 35 -17.57 7.66 -7.45
N LEU A 36 -17.02 8.72 -6.85
CA LEU A 36 -15.59 8.86 -6.59
C LEU A 36 -15.20 8.51 -5.14
N THR A 37 -16.18 8.33 -4.26
CA THR A 37 -15.96 8.06 -2.84
C THR A 37 -16.00 6.57 -2.57
N VAL A 38 -14.89 5.88 -2.85
CA VAL A 38 -14.72 4.46 -2.56
C VAL A 38 -13.73 4.23 -1.42
N PRO A 39 -13.93 3.22 -0.56
CA PRO A 39 -12.94 2.85 0.45
C PRO A 39 -11.62 2.42 -0.20
N THR A 40 -10.52 3.04 0.21
CA THR A 40 -9.17 2.72 -0.27
C THR A 40 -8.36 1.96 0.79
N VAL A 41 -7.24 1.35 0.39
CA VAL A 41 -6.32 0.71 1.35
C VAL A 41 -5.88 1.72 2.40
N TYR A 42 -5.60 2.96 1.99
CA TYR A 42 -5.13 4.04 2.84
C TYR A 42 -6.08 4.33 4.03
N VAL A 43 -7.39 4.42 3.78
CA VAL A 43 -8.35 4.76 4.86
C VAL A 43 -8.46 3.64 5.90
N PHE A 44 -8.41 2.38 5.48
CA PHE A 44 -8.37 1.25 6.40
C PHE A 44 -7.04 1.18 7.14
N LEU A 45 -5.94 1.43 6.44
CA LEU A 45 -4.60 1.39 7.00
C LEU A 45 -4.42 2.40 8.14
N LEU A 46 -4.93 3.63 7.99
CA LEU A 46 -4.92 4.63 9.06
C LEU A 46 -5.64 4.15 10.33
N ARG A 47 -6.76 3.44 10.18
CA ARG A 47 -7.51 2.87 11.31
C ARG A 47 -6.75 1.72 11.95
N TYR A 48 -6.21 0.80 11.15
CA TYR A 48 -5.55 -0.40 11.65
C TYR A 48 -4.16 -0.12 12.23
N ALA A 49 -3.42 0.84 11.68
CA ALA A 49 -2.14 1.28 12.24
C ALA A 49 -2.32 1.89 13.64
N LYS A 50 -3.39 2.66 13.86
CA LYS A 50 -3.76 3.15 15.20
C LYS A 50 -4.09 2.00 16.16
N ALA A 51 -4.90 1.03 15.71
CA ALA A 51 -5.24 -0.15 16.51
C ALA A 51 -4.03 -1.03 16.83
N ALA A 52 -3.02 -1.05 15.96
CA ALA A 52 -1.77 -1.80 16.17
C ALA A 52 -0.91 -1.23 17.31
N MET A 53 -1.25 -0.03 17.83
CA MET A 53 -0.48 0.72 18.82
C MET A 53 1.00 0.87 18.42
N GLY A 54 1.24 1.02 17.11
CA GLY A 54 2.57 1.15 16.54
C GLY A 54 3.17 2.53 16.72
N ASP A 55 4.49 2.57 16.74
CA ASP A 55 5.25 3.80 16.57
C ASP A 55 5.32 4.21 15.08
N LYS A 56 6.08 5.27 14.80
CA LYS A 56 6.23 5.77 13.43
C LYS A 56 6.91 4.76 12.50
N GLU A 57 7.76 3.88 13.04
CA GLU A 57 8.44 2.85 12.28
C GLU A 57 7.44 1.78 11.78
N LEU A 58 6.56 1.30 12.66
CA LEU A 58 5.48 0.38 12.25
C LEU A 58 4.56 1.02 11.21
N GLU A 59 4.20 2.28 11.42
CA GLU A 59 3.35 3.02 10.49
C GLU A 59 4.01 3.12 9.10
N ASN A 60 5.28 3.53 9.03
CA ASN A 60 6.02 3.62 7.77
C ASN A 60 6.18 2.25 7.09
N MET A 61 6.47 1.20 7.87
CA MET A 61 6.57 -0.17 7.35
C MET A 61 5.24 -0.66 6.76
N ALA A 62 4.13 -0.38 7.43
CA ALA A 62 2.81 -0.76 6.93
C ALA A 62 2.43 0.03 5.66
N PHE A 63 2.76 1.33 5.60
CA PHE A 63 2.60 2.12 4.37
C PHE A 63 3.45 1.62 3.22
N PHE A 64 4.69 1.22 3.49
CA PHE A 64 5.56 0.61 2.50
C PHE A 64 4.92 -0.64 1.87
N TYR A 65 4.39 -1.56 2.69
CA TYR A 65 3.69 -2.74 2.19
C TYR A 65 2.41 -2.41 1.42
N ALA A 66 1.63 -1.44 1.89
CA ALA A 66 0.43 -1.00 1.18
C ALA A 66 0.74 -0.37 -0.18
N GLU A 67 1.84 0.39 -0.29
CA GLU A 67 2.29 0.96 -1.57
C GLU A 67 2.89 -0.09 -2.50
N LEU A 68 3.60 -1.10 -1.98
CA LEU A 68 3.99 -2.28 -2.77
C LEU A 68 2.75 -2.97 -3.34
N ALA A 69 1.69 -3.08 -2.55
CA ALA A 69 0.45 -3.70 -3.01
C ALA A 69 -0.21 -2.92 -4.14
N LEU A 70 -0.18 -1.59 -4.05
CA LEU A 70 -0.82 -0.70 -5.02
C LEU A 70 -0.20 -0.81 -6.42
N VAL A 71 1.10 -1.05 -6.50
CA VAL A 71 1.84 -1.11 -7.77
C VAL A 71 1.92 -2.51 -8.37
N ASP A 72 1.46 -3.54 -7.67
CA ASP A 72 1.49 -4.92 -8.14
C ASP A 72 0.09 -5.42 -8.52
N TYR A 73 -0.09 -5.77 -9.81
CA TYR A 73 -1.37 -6.23 -10.34
C TYR A 73 -1.94 -7.46 -9.63
N SER A 74 -1.07 -8.34 -9.10
CA SER A 74 -1.50 -9.59 -8.47
C SER A 74 -2.20 -9.37 -7.11
N MET A 75 -2.16 -8.14 -6.59
CA MET A 75 -2.81 -7.75 -5.33
C MET A 75 -4.28 -7.34 -5.51
N LEU A 76 -4.76 -7.16 -6.75
CA LEU A 76 -6.15 -6.81 -7.04
C LEU A 76 -7.17 -7.88 -6.60
N VAL A 77 -6.71 -9.08 -6.31
CA VAL A 77 -7.56 -10.18 -5.80
C VAL A 77 -8.03 -9.94 -4.36
N TYR A 78 -7.42 -9.02 -3.61
CA TYR A 78 -7.75 -8.71 -2.23
C TYR A 78 -8.53 -7.40 -2.12
N SER A 79 -9.48 -7.34 -1.19
CA SER A 79 -10.20 -6.11 -0.91
C SER A 79 -9.30 -5.08 -0.21
N PRO A 80 -9.62 -3.77 -0.29
CA PRO A 80 -8.83 -2.73 0.36
C PRO A 80 -8.63 -2.94 1.88
N SER A 81 -9.65 -3.47 2.58
CA SER A 81 -9.57 -3.77 4.01
C SER A 81 -8.63 -4.94 4.32
N VAL A 82 -8.68 -6.01 3.52
CA VAL A 82 -7.77 -7.17 3.68
C VAL A 82 -6.33 -6.77 3.38
N THR A 83 -6.09 -6.02 2.30
CA THR A 83 -4.74 -5.52 1.98
C THR A 83 -4.18 -4.64 3.10
N ALA A 84 -4.99 -3.74 3.67
CA ALA A 84 -4.55 -2.89 4.77
C ALA A 84 -4.22 -3.70 6.04
N ALA A 85 -5.07 -4.66 6.41
CA ALA A 85 -4.84 -5.53 7.57
C ALA A 85 -3.60 -6.41 7.37
N ALA A 86 -3.44 -7.00 6.19
CA ALA A 86 -2.27 -7.78 5.83
C ALA A 86 -0.99 -6.93 5.82
N ALA A 87 -1.04 -5.68 5.38
CA ALA A 87 0.11 -4.77 5.43
C ALA A 87 0.56 -4.50 6.87
N VAL A 88 -0.38 -4.27 7.80
CA VAL A 88 -0.07 -4.13 9.24
C VAL A 88 0.50 -5.44 9.80
N TYR A 89 -0.11 -6.58 9.50
CA TYR A 89 0.36 -7.88 9.96
C TYR A 89 1.78 -8.19 9.46
N THR A 90 2.04 -8.02 8.16
CA THR A 90 3.36 -8.23 7.57
C THR A 90 4.38 -7.25 8.15
N ALA A 91 4.02 -5.98 8.36
CA ALA A 91 4.89 -4.99 8.99
C ALA A 91 5.30 -5.40 10.41
N ARG A 92 4.35 -5.82 11.25
CA ARG A 92 4.62 -6.34 12.60
C ARG A 92 5.54 -7.56 12.56
N CYS A 93 5.35 -8.45 11.59
CA CYS A 93 6.23 -9.60 11.40
C CYS A 93 7.64 -9.23 10.96
N THR A 94 7.80 -8.26 10.06
CA THR A 94 9.11 -7.74 9.62
C THR A 94 9.87 -7.08 10.76
N LEU A 95 9.16 -6.36 11.64
CA LEU A 95 9.72 -5.71 12.83
C LEU A 95 9.84 -6.67 14.04
N ASN A 96 9.66 -7.98 13.83
CA ASN A 96 9.75 -9.02 14.87
C ASN A 96 8.84 -8.78 16.09
N MET A 97 7.73 -8.06 15.92
CA MET A 97 6.75 -7.85 16.99
C MET A 97 6.02 -9.16 17.32
N SER A 98 5.70 -9.35 18.60
CA SER A 98 4.98 -10.52 19.11
C SER A 98 3.82 -10.07 20.01
N PRO A 99 2.59 -10.61 19.83
CA PRO A 99 2.20 -11.48 18.72
C PRO A 99 2.19 -10.70 17.38
N GLY A 100 2.39 -11.42 16.27
CA GLY A 100 2.37 -10.83 14.92
C GLY A 100 1.00 -10.25 14.59
N TRP A 101 -0.06 -11.01 14.86
CA TRP A 101 -1.45 -10.57 14.84
C TRP A 101 -2.00 -10.62 16.27
N SER A 102 -2.53 -9.50 16.79
CA SER A 102 -3.02 -9.42 18.17
C SER A 102 -4.54 -9.45 18.25
N ASP A 103 -5.08 -9.83 19.40
CA ASP A 103 -6.53 -9.84 19.65
C ASP A 103 -7.17 -8.45 19.42
N ILE A 104 -6.43 -7.38 19.73
CA ILE A 104 -6.86 -5.99 19.47
C ILE A 104 -7.04 -5.76 17.96
N LEU A 105 -6.09 -6.24 17.14
CA LEU A 105 -6.17 -6.12 15.69
C LEU A 105 -7.30 -6.96 15.12
N GLU A 106 -7.45 -8.20 15.58
CA GLU A 106 -8.56 -9.07 15.19
C GLU A 106 -9.91 -8.44 15.54
N HIS A 107 -10.05 -7.89 16.75
CA HIS A 107 -11.27 -7.18 17.18
C HIS A 107 -11.59 -5.96 16.32
N HIS A 108 -10.60 -5.09 16.03
CA HIS A 108 -10.83 -3.85 15.29
C HIS A 108 -11.01 -4.04 13.78
N THR A 109 -10.52 -5.15 13.23
CA THR A 109 -10.59 -5.47 11.79
C THR A 109 -11.69 -6.47 11.47
N GLY A 110 -12.09 -7.31 12.42
CA GLY A 110 -12.95 -8.47 12.21
C GLY A 110 -12.29 -9.59 11.39
N LEU A 111 -10.96 -9.58 11.28
CA LEU A 111 -10.18 -10.52 10.47
C LEU A 111 -9.22 -11.33 11.34
N GLY A 112 -9.33 -12.65 11.27
CA GLY A 112 -8.38 -13.57 11.89
C GLY A 112 -7.10 -13.72 11.07
N GLU A 113 -6.03 -14.17 11.73
CA GLU A 113 -4.70 -14.34 11.10
C GLU A 113 -4.74 -15.22 9.85
N SER A 114 -5.53 -16.30 9.88
CA SER A 114 -5.68 -17.24 8.76
C SER A 114 -6.22 -16.59 7.48
N GLN A 115 -7.10 -15.59 7.62
CA GLN A 115 -7.70 -14.84 6.51
C GLN A 115 -6.68 -13.89 5.86
N LEU A 116 -5.66 -13.46 6.61
CA LEU A 116 -4.63 -12.53 6.14
C LEU A 116 -3.41 -13.23 5.54
N MET A 117 -3.19 -14.49 5.94
CA MET A 117 -1.96 -15.23 5.67
C MET A 117 -1.55 -15.23 4.18
N GLN A 118 -2.49 -15.47 3.27
CA GLN A 118 -2.18 -15.50 1.83
C GLN A 118 -1.77 -14.13 1.28
N CYS A 119 -2.46 -13.07 1.69
CA CYS A 119 -2.13 -11.69 1.33
C CYS A 119 -0.78 -11.28 1.93
N ALA A 120 -0.54 -11.63 3.19
CA ALA A 120 0.67 -11.30 3.91
C ALA A 120 1.92 -11.97 3.32
N ARG A 121 1.84 -13.25 2.94
CA ARG A 121 2.90 -13.97 2.22
C ARG A 121 3.22 -13.32 0.88
N ARG A 122 2.19 -12.90 0.14
CA ARG A 122 2.39 -12.21 -1.14
C ARG A 122 3.11 -10.87 -0.94
N LEU A 123 2.71 -10.08 0.06
CA LEU A 123 3.39 -8.84 0.44
C LEU A 123 4.86 -9.08 0.84
N ALA A 124 5.13 -10.14 1.61
CA ALA A 124 6.50 -10.50 1.99
C ALA A 124 7.34 -10.88 0.76
N SER A 125 6.78 -11.64 -0.18
CA SER A 125 7.42 -11.98 -1.46
C SER A 125 7.72 -10.75 -2.33
N LEU A 126 6.76 -9.81 -2.41
CA LEU A 126 6.97 -8.53 -3.10
C LEU A 126 8.12 -7.73 -2.46
N HIS A 127 8.21 -7.68 -1.13
CA HIS A 127 9.32 -7.02 -0.44
C HIS A 127 10.66 -7.72 -0.76
N SER A 128 10.73 -9.05 -0.71
CA SER A 128 11.95 -9.81 -1.03
C SER A 128 12.51 -9.52 -2.43
N THR A 129 11.65 -9.23 -3.40
CA THR A 129 12.06 -8.94 -4.77
C THR A 129 12.17 -7.44 -5.08
N ALA A 130 11.66 -6.57 -4.20
CA ALA A 130 11.57 -5.13 -4.44
C ALA A 130 12.92 -4.44 -4.71
N ALA A 131 13.98 -4.81 -3.96
CA ALA A 131 15.31 -4.24 -4.15
C ALA A 131 15.94 -4.60 -5.52
N GLY A 132 15.68 -5.82 -6.00
CA GLY A 132 16.22 -6.38 -7.24
C GLY A 132 15.34 -6.15 -8.46
N SER A 133 14.10 -5.68 -8.30
CA SER A 133 13.12 -5.54 -9.38
C SER A 133 13.64 -4.65 -10.51
N SER A 134 13.72 -5.19 -11.73
CA SER A 134 14.08 -4.44 -12.94
C SER A 134 12.94 -3.58 -13.46
N LYS A 135 11.69 -3.87 -13.06
CA LYS A 135 10.49 -3.18 -13.57
C LYS A 135 10.22 -1.87 -12.84
N GLN A 136 10.28 -1.87 -11.51
CA GLN A 136 9.95 -0.69 -10.71
C GLN A 136 10.57 -0.75 -9.31
N LYS A 137 11.37 0.26 -8.97
CA LYS A 137 12.00 0.43 -7.63
C LYS A 137 11.53 1.68 -6.88
N VAL A 138 10.57 2.42 -7.43
CA VAL A 138 10.15 3.73 -6.91
C VAL A 138 9.70 3.65 -5.46
N VAL A 139 8.84 2.68 -5.12
CA VAL A 139 8.35 2.48 -3.74
C VAL A 139 9.50 2.07 -2.81
N TYR A 140 10.34 1.11 -3.22
CA TYR A 140 11.51 0.70 -2.44
C TYR A 140 12.44 1.89 -2.15
N ASN A 141 12.82 2.66 -3.16
CA ASN A 141 13.72 3.80 -3.02
C ASN A 141 13.10 4.92 -2.16
N LYS A 142 11.79 5.15 -2.26
CA LYS A 142 11.06 6.08 -1.40
C LYS A 142 11.24 5.69 0.07
N TYR A 143 10.97 4.43 0.41
CA TYR A 143 11.00 3.94 1.79
C TYR A 143 12.41 3.56 2.30
N ALA A 144 13.42 3.57 1.42
CA ALA A 144 14.83 3.53 1.82
C ALA A 144 15.31 4.87 2.41
N ASN A 145 14.52 5.94 2.26
CA ASN A 145 14.84 7.25 2.80
C ASN A 145 14.85 7.22 4.35
N PRO A 146 15.91 7.71 5.02
CA PRO A 146 15.98 7.78 6.49
C PRO A 146 14.82 8.55 7.14
N LYS A 147 14.22 9.53 6.45
CA LYS A 147 13.04 10.26 6.96
C LYS A 147 11.81 9.37 7.13
N LEU A 148 11.78 8.23 6.42
CA LEU A 148 10.74 7.20 6.51
C LEU A 148 11.24 5.98 7.31
N GLY A 149 12.30 6.13 8.10
CA GLY A 149 12.88 5.06 8.92
C GLY A 149 13.69 4.03 8.13
N ALA A 150 13.96 4.27 6.84
CA ALA A 150 14.64 3.31 5.96
C ALA A 150 14.00 1.90 5.98
N VAL A 151 12.68 1.83 6.19
CA VAL A 151 11.93 0.59 6.46
C VAL A 151 12.04 -0.44 5.35
N SER A 152 12.26 -0.02 4.09
CA SER A 152 12.44 -0.97 2.99
C SER A 152 13.78 -1.71 3.03
N LEU A 153 14.75 -1.29 3.85
CA LEU A 153 16.04 -1.96 4.00
C LEU A 153 15.99 -3.11 5.02
N TYR A 154 14.90 -3.26 5.75
CA TYR A 154 14.71 -4.37 6.66
C TYR A 154 14.61 -5.70 5.90
N SER A 155 15.06 -6.78 6.54
CA SER A 155 14.84 -8.11 5.98
C SER A 155 13.34 -8.42 5.91
N PRO A 156 12.82 -8.91 4.78
CA PRO A 156 11.41 -9.32 4.67
C PRO A 156 11.02 -10.32 5.77
N ALA A 157 9.75 -10.29 6.18
CA ALA A 157 9.21 -11.14 7.23
C ALA A 157 9.47 -12.64 6.98
N LYS A 158 10.51 -13.19 7.62
CA LYS A 158 10.90 -14.61 7.49
C LYS A 158 9.81 -15.58 7.95
N ARG A 159 9.02 -15.19 8.96
CA ARG A 159 7.87 -15.99 9.44
C ARG A 159 6.78 -16.19 8.38
N LEU A 160 6.77 -15.34 7.37
CA LEU A 160 5.83 -15.39 6.24
C LEU A 160 6.48 -15.93 4.97
N ALA A 161 7.77 -16.29 5.01
CA ALA A 161 8.40 -17.01 3.92
C ALA A 161 8.02 -18.50 4.03
N ILE A 162 7.32 -19.00 3.02
CA ILE A 162 7.25 -20.44 2.72
C ILE A 162 8.07 -20.66 1.47
#